data_AF-A0A8H8P6S3-F1
#
_entry.id   AF-A0A8H8P6S3-F1
#
_cell.length_a   1.000
_cell.length_b   1.000
_cell.length_c   1.000
_cell.angle_alpha   90.00
_cell.angle_beta   90.00
_cell.angle_gamma   90.00
#
_symmetry.space_group_name_H-M   'P 1'
#
loop_
_entity.id
_entity.type
_entity.pdbx_description
1 polymer ?
#
loop_
_entity_poly.entity_id
_entity_poly.type
_entity_poly.pdbx_seq_one_letter_code
_entity_poly.pdbx_strand_id
1 'polypeptide(L)'
;MLDVLANGHSHSIPFLVCPIGSTPTILGITWLAQESPLIDWTLGIVTFQEQVLIALEEEADPDLLADLPSQYHEFAKVFGKEEFKVLPPHREYDIAIDLLPDAKLSPGPI
;
A
#
# COMPACT_ATOMS: atom_id res chain seq x y z
N MET A 1 21.85 -17.03 -3.92
CA MET A 1 20.60 -16.32 -3.62
C MET A 1 19.56 -17.39 -3.37
N LEU A 2 18.73 -17.24 -2.34
CA LEU A 2 17.67 -18.20 -2.05
C LEU A 2 16.33 -17.51 -2.32
N ASP A 3 15.46 -18.18 -3.07
CA ASP A 3 14.13 -17.66 -3.35
C ASP A 3 13.18 -18.09 -2.22
N VAL A 4 12.60 -17.10 -1.54
CA VAL A 4 11.62 -17.29 -0.49
C VAL A 4 10.25 -16.96 -1.05
N LEU A 5 9.38 -17.97 -1.12
CA LEU A 5 7.98 -17.79 -1.48
C LEU A 5 7.16 -17.60 -0.20
N ALA A 6 6.61 -16.40 -0.01
CA ALA A 6 5.73 -16.09 1.11
C ALA A 6 4.41 -15.50 0.58
N ASN A 7 3.30 -16.19 0.83
CA ASN A 7 1.95 -15.76 0.44
C ASN A 7 1.81 -15.36 -1.05
N GLY A 8 2.48 -16.06 -1.96
CA GLY A 8 2.46 -15.78 -3.40
C GLY A 8 3.52 -14.76 -3.88
N HIS A 9 4.21 -14.10 -2.97
CA HIS A 9 5.31 -13.20 -3.28
C HIS A 9 6.65 -13.95 -3.22
N SER A 10 7.44 -13.88 -4.31
CA SER A 10 8.77 -14.49 -4.39
C SER A 10 9.83 -13.43 -4.15
N HIS A 11 10.72 -13.67 -3.19
CA HIS A 11 11.80 -12.75 -2.83
C HIS A 11 13.14 -13.47 -2.87
N SER A 12 14.09 -12.92 -3.63
CA SER A 12 15.44 -13.44 -3.70
C SER A 12 16.33 -12.68 -2.72
N ILE A 13 16.79 -13.36 -1.66
CA ILE A 13 17.58 -12.74 -0.60
C ILE A 13 18.91 -13.48 -0.33
N PRO A 14 19.97 -12.76 0.09
CA PRO A 14 21.21 -13.38 0.52
C PRO A 14 21.04 -13.99 1.92
N PHE A 15 21.53 -15.23 2.09
CA PHE A 15 21.53 -15.93 3.38
C PHE A 15 22.95 -16.18 3.86
N LEU A 16 23.13 -16.11 5.18
CA LEU A 16 24.32 -16.62 5.85
C LEU A 16 24.14 -18.12 6.09
N VAL A 17 25.14 -18.93 5.74
CA VAL A 17 25.11 -20.38 5.95
C VAL A 17 25.86 -20.72 7.23
N CYS A 18 25.16 -21.28 8.21
CA CYS A 18 25.76 -21.76 9.46
C CYS A 18 24.97 -22.94 10.04
N PRO A 19 25.59 -23.78 10.90
CA PRO A 19 24.90 -24.88 11.57
C PRO A 19 23.94 -24.34 12.63
N ILE A 20 22.66 -24.20 12.27
CA ILE A 20 21.60 -23.65 13.15
C ILE A 20 20.74 -24.73 13.82
N GLY A 21 21.12 -26.00 13.70
CA GLY A 21 20.39 -27.14 14.29
C GLY A 21 19.24 -27.62 13.42
N SER A 22 18.07 -27.87 14.02
CA SER A 22 16.91 -28.49 13.36
C SER A 22 16.04 -27.51 12.57
N THR A 23 16.28 -26.20 12.70
CA THR A 23 15.54 -25.19 11.93
C THR A 23 16.13 -25.09 10.52
N PRO A 24 15.33 -25.22 9.45
CA PRO A 24 15.86 -25.19 8.10
C PRO A 24 16.40 -23.81 7.71
N THR A 25 15.72 -22.74 8.14
CA THR A 25 16.05 -21.35 7.81
C THR A 25 15.55 -20.41 8.90
N ILE A 26 16.23 -19.28 9.10
CA ILE A 26 15.77 -18.18 9.97
C ILE A 26 15.69 -16.91 9.14
N LEU A 27 14.53 -16.26 9.15
CA LEU A 27 14.33 -14.94 8.57
C LEU A 27 14.59 -13.89 9.65
N GLY A 28 15.61 -13.07 9.43
CA GLY A 28 16.03 -12.05 10.38
C GLY A 28 15.37 -10.69 10.16
N ILE A 29 15.80 -9.71 10.95
CA ILE A 29 15.30 -8.33 10.92
C ILE A 29 15.50 -7.64 9.57
N THR A 30 16.54 -8.01 8.81
CA THR A 30 16.81 -7.44 7.48
C THR A 30 15.68 -7.73 6.50
N TRP A 31 15.13 -8.95 6.54
CA TRP A 31 13.99 -9.33 5.72
C TRP A 31 12.70 -8.68 6.24
N LEU A 32 12.49 -8.70 7.56
CA LEU A 32 11.30 -8.10 8.19
C LEU A 32 11.18 -6.60 7.91
N ALA A 33 12.29 -5.86 7.96
CA ALA A 33 12.28 -4.42 7.69
C ALA A 33 12.02 -4.10 6.22
N GLN A 34 12.46 -4.96 5.31
CA GLN A 34 12.27 -4.77 3.87
C GLN A 34 10.83 -5.05 3.46
N GLU A 35 10.29 -6.18 3.90
CA GLU A 35 8.95 -6.63 3.49
C GLU A 35 7.84 -6.03 4.35
N SER A 36 8.19 -5.49 5.53
CA SER A 36 7.28 -4.89 6.52
C SER A 36 5.96 -5.66 6.70
N PRO A 37 6.01 -7.00 6.91
CA PRO A 37 4.80 -7.80 6.96
C PRO A 37 4.03 -7.53 8.26
N LEU A 38 2.74 -7.82 8.23
CA LEU A 38 1.89 -7.86 9.42
C LEU A 38 2.08 -9.24 10.08
N ILE A 39 2.51 -9.25 11.34
CA ILE A 39 2.77 -10.50 12.08
C ILE A 39 1.81 -10.60 13.25
N ASP A 40 0.99 -11.65 13.23
CA ASP A 40 0.27 -12.12 14.41
C ASP A 40 1.14 -13.12 15.16
N TRP A 41 1.79 -12.65 16.21
CA TRP A 41 2.66 -13.46 17.07
C TRP A 41 1.91 -14.51 17.89
N THR A 42 0.61 -14.31 18.13
CA THR A 42 -0.21 -15.25 18.92
C THR A 42 -0.62 -16.44 18.06
N LEU A 43 -1.01 -16.17 16.81
CA LEU A 43 -1.41 -17.21 15.85
C LEU A 43 -0.23 -17.78 15.04
N GLY A 44 0.92 -17.11 15.06
CA GLY A 44 2.09 -17.49 14.26
C GLY A 44 1.88 -17.25 12.77
N ILE A 45 1.10 -16.22 12.42
CA ILE A 45 0.72 -15.92 11.03
C ILE A 45 1.46 -14.68 10.55
N VAL A 46 1.93 -14.71 9.30
CA VAL A 46 2.52 -13.59 8.60
C VAL A 46 1.62 -13.25 7.41
N THR A 47 1.15 -12.01 7.33
CA THR A 47 0.35 -11.49 6.21
C THR A 47 1.05 -10.29 5.57
N PHE A 48 0.73 -10.03 4.31
CA PHE A 48 1.30 -8.94 3.53
C PHE A 48 0.18 -7.96 3.21
N GLN A 49 0.46 -6.66 3.31
CA GLN A 49 -0.48 -5.64 2.84
C GLN A 49 -0.52 -5.71 1.31
N GLU A 50 -1.72 -5.89 0.76
CA GLU A 50 -1.92 -5.79 -0.67
C GLU A 50 -1.57 -4.36 -1.08
N GLN A 51 -0.47 -4.19 -1.81
CA GLN A 51 -0.15 -2.91 -2.40
C GLN A 51 -1.26 -2.60 -3.39
N VAL A 52 -2.06 -1.60 -3.04
CA VAL A 52 -3.20 -1.12 -3.81
C VAL A 52 -2.69 -0.65 -5.18
N LEU A 53 -2.73 -1.56 -6.17
CA LEU A 53 -2.16 -1.40 -7.52
C LEU A 53 -2.84 -0.29 -8.34
N ILE A 54 -3.99 0.22 -7.87
CA ILE A 54 -4.74 1.28 -8.55
C ILE A 54 -3.96 2.60 -8.71
N ALA A 55 -2.90 2.85 -7.92
CA ALA A 55 -2.02 4.00 -8.12
C ALA A 55 -0.87 3.74 -9.14
N LEU A 56 -0.81 2.56 -9.76
CA LEU A 56 0.29 2.15 -10.63
C LEU A 56 -0.08 1.97 -12.11
N GLU A 57 -1.35 2.04 -12.49
CA GLU A 57 -1.78 1.74 -13.87
C GLU A 57 -2.03 2.97 -14.76
N GLU A 58 -2.10 4.20 -14.23
CA GLU A 58 -2.33 5.40 -15.04
C GLU A 58 -1.02 6.14 -15.39
N GLU A 59 -0.86 6.51 -16.66
CA GLU A 59 0.20 7.44 -17.10
C GLU A 59 -0.14 8.84 -16.59
N ALA A 60 0.84 9.55 -16.03
CA ALA A 60 0.66 10.92 -15.59
C ALA A 60 0.17 11.78 -16.79
N ASP A 61 -0.90 12.54 -16.60
CA ASP A 61 -1.39 13.48 -17.61
C ASP A 61 -0.31 14.57 -17.80
N PRO A 62 0.35 14.63 -18.98
CA PRO A 62 1.48 15.52 -19.20
C PRO A 62 1.11 17.00 -19.09
N ASP A 63 -0.17 17.34 -19.28
CA ASP A 63 -0.67 18.70 -19.11
C ASP A 63 -0.71 19.10 -17.63
N LEU A 64 -0.84 18.15 -16.69
CA LEU A 64 -0.84 18.43 -15.24
C LEU A 64 0.54 18.89 -14.74
N LEU A 65 1.63 18.48 -15.38
CA LEU A 65 2.99 18.89 -14.98
C LEU A 65 3.24 20.39 -15.15
N ALA A 66 2.48 21.05 -16.03
CA ALA A 66 2.58 22.49 -16.25
C ALA A 66 1.98 23.29 -15.09
N ASP A 67 0.90 22.79 -14.48
CA ASP A 67 0.19 23.45 -13.39
C ASP A 67 0.68 22.99 -11.99
N LEU A 68 1.36 21.84 -11.93
CA LEU A 68 1.83 21.27 -10.68
C LEU A 68 3.17 21.88 -10.22
N PRO A 69 3.31 22.32 -8.96
CA PRO A 69 4.59 22.74 -8.42
C PRO A 69 5.66 21.64 -8.55
N SER A 70 6.90 22.04 -8.84
CA SER A 70 7.99 21.09 -9.15
C SER A 70 8.26 20.07 -8.05
N GLN A 71 8.07 20.43 -6.77
CA GLN A 71 8.20 19.49 -5.66
C GLN A 71 7.21 18.32 -5.69
N TYR A 72 6.14 18.38 -6.50
CA TYR A 72 5.15 17.31 -6.61
C TYR A 72 5.27 16.51 -7.91
N HIS A 73 6.22 16.83 -8.79
CA HIS A 73 6.40 16.13 -10.07
C HIS A 73 6.71 14.65 -9.89
N GLU A 74 7.35 14.25 -8.80
CA GLU A 74 7.57 12.83 -8.47
C GLU A 74 6.27 12.06 -8.17
N PHE A 75 5.19 12.78 -7.81
CA PHE A 75 3.87 12.24 -7.54
C PHE A 75 2.86 12.55 -8.65
N ALA A 76 3.30 12.98 -9.84
CA ALA A 76 2.42 13.37 -10.95
C ALA A 76 1.37 12.29 -11.30
N LYS A 77 1.76 11.02 -11.11
CA LYS A 77 0.87 9.85 -11.27
C LYS A 77 -0.38 9.91 -10.38
N VAL A 78 -0.22 10.38 -9.14
CA VAL A 78 -1.31 10.49 -8.14
C VAL A 78 -2.42 11.46 -8.58
N PHE A 79 -2.11 12.36 -9.51
CA PHE A 79 -3.05 13.34 -10.02
C PHE A 79 -3.80 12.86 -11.27
N GLY A 80 -3.66 11.59 -11.66
CA GLY A 80 -4.41 10.94 -12.75
C GLY A 80 -5.92 11.02 -12.57
N LYS A 81 -6.68 11.03 -13.68
CA LYS A 81 -8.14 11.25 -13.65
C LYS A 81 -8.89 10.03 -13.12
N GLU A 82 -8.34 8.83 -13.25
CA GLU A 82 -8.96 7.59 -12.79
C GLU A 82 -8.70 7.35 -11.30
N GLU A 83 -7.58 7.85 -10.74
CA GLU A 83 -7.25 7.71 -9.31
C GLU A 83 -8.31 8.36 -8.38
N PHE A 84 -8.93 9.47 -8.80
CA PHE A 84 -9.97 10.16 -8.01
C PHE A 84 -11.35 9.49 -8.06
N LYS A 85 -11.56 8.49 -8.93
CA LYS A 85 -12.88 7.85 -9.06
C LYS A 85 -13.13 6.78 -8.00
N VAL A 86 -12.08 6.33 -7.33
CA VAL A 86 -12.18 5.26 -6.33
C VAL A 86 -12.06 5.87 -4.94
N LEU A 87 -13.11 5.73 -4.14
CA LEU A 87 -13.04 6.10 -2.74
C LEU A 87 -12.09 5.15 -2.01
N PRO A 88 -11.25 5.66 -1.08
CA PRO A 88 -10.49 4.80 -0.18
C PRO A 88 -11.40 3.81 0.55
N PRO A 89 -10.91 2.60 0.91
CA PRO A 89 -11.71 1.66 1.68
C PRO A 89 -12.11 2.26 3.03
N HIS A 90 -13.35 1.98 3.43
CA HIS A 90 -13.91 2.48 4.69
C HIS A 90 -13.09 1.96 5.88
N ARG A 91 -12.84 2.82 6.86
CA ARG A 91 -12.02 2.53 8.04
C ARG A 91 -12.88 2.56 9.31
N GLU A 92 -12.38 1.95 10.38
CA GLU A 92 -13.08 1.91 11.69
C GLU A 92 -13.27 3.30 12.32
N TYR A 93 -12.46 4.27 11.90
CA TYR A 93 -12.49 5.66 12.37
C TYR A 93 -13.14 6.63 11.39
N ASP A 94 -13.80 6.13 10.35
CA ASP A 94 -14.59 6.97 9.46
C ASP A 94 -15.88 7.39 10.17
N ILE A 95 -16.13 8.70 10.20
CA ILE A 95 -17.29 9.29 10.86
C ILE A 95 -18.31 9.67 9.80
N ALA A 96 -19.50 9.07 9.87
CA ALA A 96 -20.62 9.44 9.00
C ALA A 96 -21.12 10.84 9.36
N ILE A 97 -21.41 11.65 8.34
CA ILE A 97 -22.20 12.88 8.50
C ILE A 97 -23.66 12.49 8.27
N ASP A 98 -24.38 12.21 9.34
CA ASP A 98 -25.79 11.88 9.28
C ASP A 98 -26.60 13.12 8.90
N LEU A 99 -27.24 13.08 7.73
CA LEU A 99 -28.17 14.12 7.31
C LEU A 99 -29.53 13.90 7.99
N LEU A 100 -30.18 14.99 8.38
CA LEU A 100 -31.57 14.93 8.80
C LEU A 100 -32.46 14.48 7.64
N PRO A 101 -33.56 13.75 7.89
CA PRO A 101 -34.55 13.45 6.87
C PRO A 101 -34.99 14.72 6.14
N ASP A 102 -35.06 14.67 4.80
CA ASP A 102 -35.39 15.79 3.92
C ASP A 102 -34.44 17.00 3.95
N ALA A 103 -33.22 16.83 4.49
CA ALA A 103 -32.20 17.88 4.46
C ALA A 103 -31.80 18.23 3.01
N LYS A 104 -32.04 19.48 2.62
CA LYS A 104 -31.63 20.00 1.32
C LYS A 104 -30.18 20.49 1.38
N LEU A 105 -29.29 19.82 0.65
CA LEU A 105 -27.91 20.26 0.49
C LEU A 105 -27.88 21.61 -0.25
N SER A 106 -27.18 22.60 0.30
CA SER A 106 -26.88 23.83 -0.44
C SER A 106 -25.91 23.51 -1.58
N PRO A 107 -26.07 24.12 -2.76
CA PRO A 107 -25.06 24.03 -3.80
C PRO A 107 -23.71 24.53 -3.25
N GLY A 108 -22.65 23.76 -3.48
CA GLY A 108 -21.29 24.13 -3.08
C GLY A 108 -20.78 25.36 -3.85
N PRO A 109 -19.64 25.93 -3.43
CA PRO A 109 -19.00 27.00 -4.19
C PRO A 109 -18.73 26.53 -5.63
N ILE A 110 -19.08 27.39 -6.60
CA ILE A 110 -18.83 27.21 -8.03
C ILE A 110 -17.43 27.68 -8.35
#